data_AF-A0A932LN85-F1
#
_entry.id   AF-A0A932LN85-F1
#
_cell.length_a   1.000
_cell.length_b   1.000
_cell.length_c   1.000
_cell.angle_alpha   90.00
_cell.angle_beta   90.00
_cell.angle_gamma   90.00
#
_symmetry.space_group_name_H-M   'P 1'
#
loop_
_entity.id
_entity.type
_entity.pdbx_description
1 polymer ?
#
loop_
_entity_poly.entity_id
_entity_poly.type
_entity_poly.pdbx_seq_one_letter_code
_entity_poly.pdbx_strand_id
1 'polypeptide(L)'
;TVLSIAGVQPPDWMQGQAFAGTHQTAPQPFLFGERGRMDECHDLVRSVTDGRYVYLRNYYPHVSQAQHVTYQFETPTTRVWRAIFDQGKATEAQSIFWRVPKAPEELYDLQSDPDEVHNLAASPAHRAILEKLRQAQRDRAAATRDVGFLPEGEIHSRSQGSTPYDMARDESKYPFERIVAAAELASGLESSALPQLVKLLEDGDSAVRYWAALGILMRGQDAVSASAAALRAALKDASPHVRIVAAQALAQYGSQDALSPALATLSELAPPQTNGVFVAMSALSAIEALGPKAASVREMVRKLDPQGPSPDARFNSYVPRLIANITGEPNAPAPAGKGKARGNRNKQKQ
;
A
#
# COMPACT_ATOMS: atom_id res chain seq x y z
N THR A 1 -28.18 3.51 -6.96
CA THR A 1 -29.41 2.70 -7.19
C THR A 1 -30.54 2.99 -6.21
N VAL A 2 -30.36 2.89 -4.89
CA VAL A 2 -31.47 3.12 -3.92
C VAL A 2 -32.15 4.48 -4.09
N LEU A 3 -31.36 5.57 -4.22
CA LEU A 3 -31.90 6.91 -4.51
C LEU A 3 -32.76 6.93 -5.78
N SER A 4 -32.23 6.35 -6.87
CA SER A 4 -32.93 6.25 -8.16
C SER A 4 -34.26 5.50 -8.07
N ILE A 5 -34.32 4.40 -7.32
CA ILE A 5 -35.57 3.64 -7.09
C ILE A 5 -36.57 4.47 -6.29
N ALA A 6 -36.10 5.26 -5.32
CA ALA A 6 -36.91 6.16 -4.52
C ALA A 6 -37.33 7.45 -5.26
N GLY A 7 -36.97 7.63 -6.54
CA GLY A 7 -37.27 8.86 -7.28
C GLY A 7 -36.40 10.06 -6.92
N VAL A 8 -35.26 9.82 -6.24
CA VAL A 8 -34.32 10.86 -5.80
C VAL A 8 -33.13 10.90 -6.77
N GLN A 9 -32.87 12.07 -7.36
CA GLN A 9 -31.71 12.32 -8.22
C GLN A 9 -30.41 12.03 -7.44
N PRO A 10 -29.55 11.10 -7.91
CA PRO A 10 -28.24 10.89 -7.31
C PRO A 10 -27.39 12.17 -7.38
N PRO A 11 -26.71 12.57 -6.29
CA PRO A 11 -25.80 13.71 -6.30
C PRO A 11 -24.61 13.51 -7.26
N ASP A 12 -24.14 14.60 -7.89
CA ASP A 12 -23.07 14.56 -8.90
C ASP A 12 -21.71 14.07 -8.36
N TRP A 13 -21.49 14.15 -7.05
CA TRP A 13 -20.26 13.66 -6.42
C TRP A 13 -20.28 12.13 -6.16
N MET A 14 -21.42 11.45 -6.36
CA MET A 14 -21.46 9.99 -6.26
C MET A 14 -20.82 9.37 -7.50
N GLN A 15 -19.82 8.53 -7.28
CA GLN A 15 -19.10 7.85 -8.36
C GLN A 15 -19.87 6.64 -8.93
N GLY A 16 -20.82 6.10 -8.17
CA GLY A 16 -21.59 4.92 -8.55
C GLY A 16 -22.77 5.27 -9.45
N GLN A 17 -22.99 4.46 -10.47
CA GLN A 17 -24.06 4.66 -11.45
C GLN A 17 -25.28 3.79 -11.11
N ALA A 18 -26.49 4.31 -11.28
CA ALA A 18 -27.70 3.54 -10.99
C ALA A 18 -28.01 2.56 -12.13
N PHE A 19 -28.24 1.30 -11.78
CA PHE A 19 -28.66 0.24 -12.73
C PHE A 19 -30.17 -0.04 -12.69
N ALA A 20 -30.93 0.64 -11.83
CA ALA A 20 -32.39 0.51 -11.70
C ALA A 20 -33.01 1.80 -11.16
N GLY A 21 -34.30 2.00 -11.43
CA GLY A 21 -35.10 3.14 -10.99
C GLY A 21 -35.16 4.28 -12.00
N THR A 22 -35.73 5.41 -11.59
CA THR A 22 -36.04 6.57 -12.45
C THR A 22 -34.82 7.29 -13.02
N HIS A 23 -33.66 7.17 -12.34
CA HIS A 23 -32.39 7.75 -12.73
C HIS A 23 -31.39 6.68 -13.17
N GLN A 24 -31.88 5.56 -13.73
CA GLN A 24 -31.04 4.51 -14.29
C GLN A 24 -30.18 5.03 -15.44
N THR A 25 -28.95 4.54 -15.51
CA THR A 25 -27.96 4.90 -16.53
C THR A 25 -27.66 3.73 -17.47
N ALA A 26 -26.95 4.01 -18.56
CA ALA A 26 -26.43 2.96 -19.43
C ALA A 26 -25.42 2.07 -18.67
N PRO A 27 -25.30 0.78 -19.02
CA PRO A 27 -24.26 -0.09 -18.49
C PRO A 27 -22.87 0.55 -18.66
N GLN A 28 -22.08 0.50 -17.59
CA GLN A 28 -20.72 1.03 -17.62
C GLN A 28 -19.80 0.04 -18.34
N PRO A 29 -18.87 0.52 -19.19
CA PRO A 29 -18.00 -0.37 -19.96
C PRO A 29 -16.95 -1.08 -19.10
N PHE A 30 -16.74 -0.61 -17.88
CA PHE A 30 -15.71 -1.10 -16.97
C PHE A 30 -16.22 -1.19 -15.53
N LEU A 31 -15.68 -2.16 -14.79
CA LEU A 31 -15.73 -2.23 -13.33
C LEU A 31 -14.33 -2.02 -12.78
N PHE A 32 -14.21 -1.24 -11.71
CA PHE A 32 -12.93 -0.87 -11.10
C PHE A 32 -12.82 -1.47 -9.70
N GLY A 33 -11.62 -1.95 -9.35
CA GLY A 33 -11.28 -2.42 -8.02
C GLY A 33 -10.05 -1.70 -7.48
N GLU A 34 -10.01 -1.49 -6.16
CA GLU A 34 -8.93 -0.77 -5.50
C GLU A 34 -8.53 -1.52 -4.22
N ARG A 35 -7.24 -1.78 -4.05
CA ARG A 35 -6.65 -2.23 -2.79
C ARG A 35 -5.64 -1.18 -2.33
N GLY A 36 -5.84 -0.71 -1.11
CA GLY A 36 -4.88 0.11 -0.39
C GLY A 36 -4.28 -0.70 0.77
N ARG A 37 -4.52 -0.22 1.99
CA ARG A 37 -4.09 -0.88 3.21
C ARG A 37 -5.06 -1.97 3.68
N MET A 38 -4.52 -3.11 4.10
CA MET A 38 -5.22 -4.17 4.84
C MET A 38 -4.64 -4.22 6.26
N ASP A 39 -5.40 -3.72 7.23
CA ASP A 39 -4.92 -3.49 8.60
C ASP A 39 -3.61 -2.71 8.66
N GLU A 40 -2.50 -3.25 9.15
CA GLU A 40 -1.19 -2.59 9.17
C GLU A 40 -0.41 -2.71 7.84
N CYS A 41 -0.80 -3.63 6.95
CA CYS A 41 -0.07 -3.93 5.72
C CYS A 41 -0.49 -3.00 4.57
N HIS A 42 0.43 -2.17 4.10
CA HIS A 42 0.20 -1.28 2.96
C HIS A 42 0.39 -2.00 1.61
N ASP A 43 -0.55 -1.78 0.69
CA ASP A 43 -0.42 -2.12 -0.73
C ASP A 43 -1.01 -0.98 -1.58
N LEU A 44 -0.75 -1.00 -2.88
CA LEU A 44 -1.40 -0.12 -3.85
C LEU A 44 -1.63 -0.92 -5.14
N VAL A 45 -2.84 -1.47 -5.26
CA VAL A 45 -3.29 -2.22 -6.43
C VAL A 45 -4.55 -1.57 -7.00
N ARG A 46 -4.58 -1.42 -8.31
CA ARG A 46 -5.74 -0.93 -9.06
C ARG A 46 -6.10 -1.95 -10.10
N SER A 47 -7.38 -2.33 -10.17
CA SER A 47 -7.86 -3.26 -11.17
C SER A 47 -8.97 -2.65 -12.03
N VAL A 48 -9.07 -3.13 -13.26
CA VAL A 48 -10.20 -2.86 -14.12
C VAL A 48 -10.58 -4.13 -14.86
N THR A 49 -11.88 -4.35 -15.05
CA THR A 49 -12.39 -5.40 -15.94
C THR A 49 -13.45 -4.84 -16.88
N ASP A 50 -13.45 -5.32 -18.11
CA ASP A 50 -14.53 -5.11 -19.08
C ASP A 50 -15.53 -6.28 -19.14
N GLY A 51 -15.47 -7.18 -18.16
CA GLY A 51 -16.30 -8.36 -18.04
C GLY A 51 -15.71 -9.62 -18.68
N ARG A 52 -14.70 -9.49 -19.55
CA ARG A 52 -13.92 -10.64 -20.05
C ARG A 52 -12.49 -10.61 -19.52
N TYR A 53 -11.81 -9.49 -19.67
CA TYR A 53 -10.43 -9.37 -19.23
C TYR A 53 -10.36 -8.69 -17.87
N VAL A 54 -9.42 -9.11 -17.03
CA VAL A 54 -9.08 -8.44 -15.77
C VAL A 54 -7.66 -7.94 -15.87
N TYR A 55 -7.48 -6.64 -15.65
CA TYR A 55 -6.18 -6.00 -15.56
C TYR A 55 -5.92 -5.58 -14.13
N LEU A 56 -4.71 -5.82 -13.63
CA LEU A 56 -4.22 -5.31 -12.35
C LEU A 56 -2.93 -4.53 -12.57
N ARG A 57 -2.83 -3.37 -11.91
CA ARG A 57 -1.60 -2.60 -11.77
C ARG A 57 -1.09 -2.68 -10.33
N ASN A 58 0.05 -3.33 -10.13
CA ASN A 58 0.72 -3.43 -8.83
C ASN A 58 1.76 -2.32 -8.69
N TYR A 59 1.47 -1.32 -7.88
CA TYR A 59 2.43 -0.25 -7.63
C TYR A 59 3.47 -0.62 -6.56
N TYR A 60 3.22 -1.62 -5.72
CA TYR A 60 4.20 -2.19 -4.78
C TYR A 60 4.60 -3.62 -5.16
N PRO A 61 5.33 -3.86 -6.26
CA PRO A 61 5.70 -5.21 -6.67
C PRO A 61 6.68 -5.90 -5.71
N HIS A 62 7.44 -5.15 -4.92
CA HIS A 62 8.40 -5.68 -3.95
C HIS A 62 7.76 -6.31 -2.70
N VAL A 63 6.45 -6.14 -2.48
CA VAL A 63 5.71 -6.79 -1.39
C VAL A 63 4.78 -7.86 -1.94
N SER A 64 4.59 -8.94 -1.19
CA SER A 64 3.74 -10.08 -1.59
C SER A 64 2.27 -9.67 -1.66
N GLN A 65 1.44 -10.35 -2.46
CA GLN A 65 -0.02 -10.18 -2.36
C GLN A 65 -0.54 -10.67 -1.00
N ALA A 66 0.18 -11.62 -0.40
CA ALA A 66 -0.11 -12.29 0.86
C ALA A 66 0.77 -11.78 2.01
N GLN A 67 0.88 -10.46 2.16
CA GLN A 67 1.51 -9.86 3.35
C GLN A 67 0.89 -10.45 4.62
N HIS A 68 1.70 -10.59 5.66
CA HIS A 68 1.25 -11.21 6.91
C HIS A 68 0.29 -10.29 7.66
N VAL A 69 -1.02 -10.54 7.50
CA VAL A 69 -2.07 -9.92 8.31
C VAL A 69 -2.49 -10.91 9.40
N THR A 70 -2.41 -10.51 10.68
CA THR A 70 -2.66 -11.43 11.81
C THR A 70 -3.99 -12.18 11.68
N TYR A 71 -5.07 -11.47 11.37
CA TYR A 71 -6.41 -12.07 11.24
C TYR A 71 -6.48 -13.12 10.12
N GLN A 72 -5.82 -12.88 8.99
CA GLN A 72 -5.76 -13.84 7.87
C GLN A 72 -5.07 -15.15 8.30
N PHE A 73 -4.08 -15.06 9.18
CA PHE A 73 -3.31 -16.19 9.70
C PHE A 73 -3.97 -16.92 10.88
N GLU A 74 -5.06 -16.41 11.44
CA GLU A 74 -5.92 -17.19 12.35
C GLU A 74 -6.59 -18.35 11.59
N THR A 75 -6.88 -18.15 10.30
CA THR A 75 -7.52 -19.16 9.44
C THR A 75 -6.58 -20.36 9.22
N PRO A 76 -7.00 -21.59 9.58
CA PRO A 76 -6.17 -22.80 9.41
C PRO A 76 -5.69 -23.01 7.97
N THR A 77 -6.55 -22.77 6.98
CA THR A 77 -6.21 -22.93 5.56
C THR A 77 -5.07 -22.02 5.13
N THR A 78 -5.05 -20.76 5.55
CA THR A 78 -3.94 -19.83 5.26
C THR A 78 -2.61 -20.36 5.80
N ARG A 79 -2.61 -20.87 7.04
CA ARG A 79 -1.40 -21.42 7.68
C ARG A 79 -0.89 -22.66 6.95
N VAL A 80 -1.80 -23.56 6.54
CA VAL A 80 -1.45 -24.74 5.75
C VAL A 80 -0.90 -24.34 4.38
N TRP A 81 -1.55 -23.42 3.68
CA TRP A 81 -1.08 -22.95 2.37
C TRP A 81 0.29 -22.29 2.48
N ARG A 82 0.50 -21.43 3.48
CA ARG A 82 1.80 -20.81 3.74
C ARG A 82 2.88 -21.86 4.02
N ALA A 83 2.60 -22.85 4.85
CA ALA A 83 3.56 -23.92 5.16
C ALA A 83 3.92 -24.77 3.93
N ILE A 84 2.96 -25.05 3.05
CA ILE A 84 3.20 -25.75 1.78
C ILE A 84 4.09 -24.91 0.85
N PHE A 85 3.85 -23.59 0.78
CA PHE A 85 4.68 -22.67 0.02
C PHE A 85 6.12 -22.60 0.58
N ASP A 86 6.29 -22.39 1.88
CA ASP A 86 7.60 -22.29 2.54
C ASP A 86 8.42 -23.59 2.40
N GLN A 87 7.75 -24.76 2.29
CA GLN A 87 8.38 -26.05 2.05
C GLN A 87 8.72 -26.32 0.56
N GLY A 88 8.41 -25.39 -0.35
CA GLY A 88 8.61 -25.57 -1.79
C GLY A 88 7.68 -26.63 -2.42
N LYS A 89 6.56 -26.96 -1.75
CA LYS A 89 5.60 -27.98 -2.19
C LYS A 89 4.38 -27.41 -2.92
N ALA A 90 4.23 -26.08 -2.93
CA ALA A 90 3.15 -25.42 -3.66
C ALA A 90 3.38 -25.54 -5.17
N THR A 91 2.30 -25.70 -5.93
CA THR A 91 2.37 -25.60 -7.40
C THR A 91 2.69 -24.16 -7.83
N GLU A 92 2.98 -23.97 -9.13
CA GLU A 92 3.20 -22.64 -9.72
C GLU A 92 2.04 -21.69 -9.42
N ALA A 93 0.81 -22.11 -9.77
CA ALA A 93 -0.41 -21.36 -9.52
C ALA A 93 -0.62 -21.05 -8.03
N GLN A 94 -0.43 -22.04 -7.15
CA GLN A 94 -0.56 -21.86 -5.69
C GLN A 94 0.51 -20.92 -5.11
N SER A 95 1.62 -20.72 -5.82
CA SER A 95 2.72 -19.88 -5.35
C SER A 95 2.54 -18.41 -5.70
N ILE A 96 1.75 -18.06 -6.73
CA ILE A 96 1.60 -16.68 -7.23
C ILE A 96 1.25 -15.71 -6.10
N PHE A 97 0.29 -16.09 -5.24
CA PHE A 97 -0.18 -15.26 -4.12
C PHE A 97 0.93 -14.88 -3.13
N TRP A 98 1.93 -15.76 -2.95
CA TRP A 98 3.00 -15.58 -1.97
C TRP A 98 4.27 -14.95 -2.55
N ARG A 99 4.50 -15.10 -3.86
CA ARG A 99 5.76 -14.72 -4.50
C ARG A 99 6.01 -13.21 -4.50
N VAL A 100 7.29 -12.89 -4.44
CA VAL A 100 7.84 -11.56 -4.67
C VAL A 100 9.01 -11.65 -5.66
N PRO A 101 9.18 -10.67 -6.55
CA PRO A 101 8.27 -9.56 -6.78
C PRO A 101 6.96 -9.99 -7.46
N LYS A 102 5.86 -9.26 -7.22
CA LYS A 102 4.65 -9.31 -8.05
C LYS A 102 4.99 -8.76 -9.44
N ALA A 103 4.26 -9.20 -10.46
CA ALA A 103 4.34 -8.54 -11.77
C ALA A 103 3.82 -7.10 -11.65
N PRO A 104 4.51 -6.08 -12.19
CA PRO A 104 4.02 -4.70 -12.20
C PRO A 104 2.63 -4.57 -12.81
N GLU A 105 2.36 -5.37 -13.83
CA GLU A 105 1.08 -5.47 -14.54
C GLU A 105 0.68 -6.93 -14.67
N GLU A 106 -0.61 -7.18 -14.49
CA GLU A 106 -1.23 -8.48 -14.69
C GLU A 106 -2.44 -8.34 -15.62
N LEU A 107 -2.61 -9.28 -16.54
CA LEU A 107 -3.75 -9.34 -17.45
C LEU A 107 -4.24 -10.78 -17.56
N TYR A 108 -5.51 -11.03 -17.28
CA TYR A 108 -6.12 -12.36 -17.34
C TYR A 108 -7.33 -12.35 -18.26
N ASP A 109 -7.56 -13.45 -18.99
CA ASP A 109 -8.77 -13.67 -19.81
C ASP A 109 -9.68 -14.66 -19.10
N LEU A 110 -10.76 -14.17 -18.48
CA LEU A 110 -11.67 -14.99 -17.67
C LEU A 110 -12.40 -16.08 -18.47
N GLN A 111 -12.41 -16.00 -19.81
CA GLN A 111 -13.01 -17.05 -20.64
C GLN A 111 -12.10 -18.28 -20.78
N SER A 112 -10.79 -18.08 -20.94
CA SER A 112 -9.82 -19.17 -21.10
C SER A 112 -9.11 -19.54 -19.81
N ASP A 113 -9.05 -18.61 -18.86
CA ASP A 113 -8.35 -18.72 -17.58
C ASP A 113 -9.22 -18.13 -16.45
N PRO A 114 -10.30 -18.83 -16.06
CA PRO A 114 -11.21 -18.35 -15.01
C PRO A 114 -10.58 -18.30 -13.62
N ASP A 115 -9.45 -18.97 -13.41
CA ASP A 115 -8.72 -19.00 -12.14
C ASP A 115 -7.63 -17.91 -12.06
N GLU A 116 -7.41 -17.15 -13.15
CA GLU A 116 -6.47 -16.03 -13.23
C GLU A 116 -5.02 -16.42 -12.88
N VAL A 117 -4.55 -17.55 -13.41
CA VAL A 117 -3.20 -18.10 -13.14
C VAL A 117 -2.21 -17.93 -14.30
N HIS A 118 -2.67 -17.44 -15.45
CA HIS A 118 -1.88 -17.24 -16.66
C HIS A 118 -1.81 -15.76 -17.06
N ASN A 119 -0.83 -15.05 -16.52
CA ASN A 119 -0.66 -13.62 -16.80
C ASN A 119 -0.26 -13.35 -18.27
N LEU A 120 -1.12 -12.63 -18.99
CA LEU A 120 -1.00 -12.25 -20.39
C LEU A 120 -0.36 -10.87 -20.61
N ALA A 121 0.09 -10.16 -19.55
CA ALA A 121 0.60 -8.79 -19.68
C ALA A 121 1.82 -8.68 -20.62
N ALA A 122 2.64 -9.73 -20.71
CA ALA A 122 3.78 -9.79 -21.62
C ALA A 122 3.42 -10.28 -23.04
N SER A 123 2.17 -10.71 -23.29
CA SER A 123 1.76 -11.31 -24.56
C SER A 123 1.61 -10.25 -25.67
N PRO A 124 2.38 -10.32 -26.77
CA PRO A 124 2.23 -9.38 -27.89
C PRO A 124 0.82 -9.38 -28.48
N ALA A 125 0.17 -10.55 -28.56
CA ALA A 125 -1.19 -10.68 -29.07
C ALA A 125 -2.26 -9.95 -28.24
N HIS A 126 -1.98 -9.69 -26.95
CA HIS A 126 -2.92 -9.07 -26.02
C HIS A 126 -2.57 -7.59 -25.76
N ARG A 127 -1.58 -7.03 -26.45
CA ARG A 127 -1.08 -5.68 -26.18
C ARG A 127 -2.17 -4.62 -26.29
N ALA A 128 -3.03 -4.69 -27.31
CA ALA A 128 -4.12 -3.74 -27.49
C ALA A 128 -5.13 -3.77 -26.33
N ILE A 129 -5.40 -4.96 -25.78
CA ILE A 129 -6.30 -5.14 -24.63
C ILE A 129 -5.65 -4.57 -23.36
N LEU A 130 -4.37 -4.89 -23.14
CA LEU A 130 -3.59 -4.34 -22.03
C LEU A 130 -3.62 -2.81 -22.03
N GLU A 131 -3.32 -2.17 -23.17
CA GLU A 131 -3.32 -0.71 -23.30
C GLU A 131 -4.70 -0.10 -23.04
N LYS A 132 -5.76 -0.70 -23.59
CA LYS A 132 -7.15 -0.25 -23.36
C LYS A 132 -7.47 -0.23 -21.87
N LEU A 133 -7.18 -1.31 -21.15
CA LEU A 133 -7.50 -1.44 -19.73
C LEU A 133 -6.57 -0.60 -18.86
N ARG A 134 -5.29 -0.51 -19.19
CA ARG A 134 -4.34 0.41 -18.53
C ARG A 134 -4.83 1.86 -18.63
N GLN A 135 -5.23 2.30 -19.82
CA GLN A 135 -5.74 3.66 -20.02
C GLN A 135 -7.01 3.90 -19.20
N ALA A 136 -7.97 2.96 -19.22
CA ALA A 136 -9.19 3.05 -18.42
C ALA A 136 -8.88 3.17 -16.91
N GLN A 137 -7.90 2.41 -16.41
CA GLN A 137 -7.47 2.49 -15.01
C GLN A 137 -6.83 3.84 -14.69
N ARG A 138 -5.96 4.36 -15.57
CA ARG A 138 -5.33 5.67 -15.40
C ARG A 138 -6.35 6.81 -15.42
N ASP A 139 -7.27 6.79 -16.38
CA ASP A 139 -8.35 7.77 -16.50
C ASP A 139 -9.21 7.77 -15.23
N ARG A 140 -9.50 6.58 -14.68
CA ARG A 140 -10.24 6.47 -13.42
C ARG A 140 -9.49 7.09 -12.26
N ALA A 141 -8.19 6.79 -12.10
CA ALA A 141 -7.37 7.35 -11.03
C ALA A 141 -7.28 8.88 -11.12
N ALA A 142 -7.16 9.43 -12.34
CA ALA A 142 -7.15 10.86 -12.59
C ALA A 142 -8.50 11.51 -12.26
N ALA A 143 -9.61 10.92 -12.73
CA ALA A 143 -10.95 11.44 -12.49
C ALA A 143 -11.33 11.46 -11.00
N THR A 144 -10.89 10.48 -10.23
CA THR A 144 -11.13 10.44 -8.78
C THR A 144 -10.13 11.23 -7.96
N ARG A 145 -9.01 11.67 -8.58
CA ARG A 145 -7.86 12.26 -7.89
C ARG A 145 -7.37 11.33 -6.79
N ASP A 146 -7.13 10.07 -7.17
CA ASP A 146 -6.79 8.98 -6.26
C ASP A 146 -5.62 9.36 -5.34
N VAL A 147 -5.89 9.52 -4.05
CA VAL A 147 -4.88 9.92 -3.05
C VAL A 147 -3.99 8.76 -2.61
N GLY A 148 -4.24 7.53 -3.06
CA GLY A 148 -3.45 6.35 -2.73
C GLY A 148 -1.99 6.41 -3.19
N PHE A 149 -1.65 7.35 -4.08
CA PHE A 149 -0.27 7.62 -4.50
C PHE A 149 0.52 8.49 -3.52
N LEU A 150 -0.11 9.00 -2.46
CA LEU A 150 0.57 9.63 -1.34
C LEU A 150 0.83 8.59 -0.24
N PRO A 151 1.95 8.70 0.51
CA PRO A 151 2.05 8.03 1.81
C PRO A 151 0.84 8.40 2.69
N GLU A 152 0.23 7.44 3.41
CA GLU A 152 -1.03 7.68 4.15
C GLU A 152 -0.91 8.84 5.15
N GLY A 153 0.25 8.98 5.82
CA GLY A 153 0.54 10.12 6.69
C GLY A 153 0.51 11.46 5.96
N GLU A 154 0.95 11.51 4.69
CA GLU A 154 0.91 12.72 3.87
C GLU A 154 -0.50 13.06 3.36
N ILE A 155 -1.39 12.08 3.20
CA ILE A 155 -2.82 12.36 2.94
C ILE A 155 -3.37 13.23 4.08
N HIS A 156 -3.07 12.87 5.33
CA HIS A 156 -3.55 13.60 6.50
C HIS A 156 -2.81 14.92 6.75
N SER A 157 -1.49 14.97 6.58
CA SER A 157 -0.73 16.20 6.81
C SER A 157 -1.00 17.27 5.74
N ARG A 158 -1.14 16.88 4.47
CA ARG A 158 -1.49 17.80 3.37
C ARG A 158 -2.94 18.29 3.45
N SER A 159 -3.83 17.50 4.08
CA SER A 159 -5.25 17.84 4.23
C SER A 159 -5.59 18.67 5.45
N GLN A 160 -4.63 19.04 6.31
CA GLN A 160 -4.90 19.84 7.51
C GLN A 160 -5.68 21.12 7.17
N GLY A 161 -6.75 21.37 7.93
CA GLY A 161 -7.68 22.49 7.69
C GLY A 161 -8.66 22.29 6.52
N SER A 162 -8.71 21.11 5.91
CA SER A 162 -9.60 20.76 4.79
C SER A 162 -9.97 19.27 4.82
N THR A 163 -10.56 18.75 3.75
CA THR A 163 -10.77 17.30 3.57
C THR A 163 -9.76 16.72 2.58
N PRO A 164 -9.47 15.40 2.63
CA PRO A 164 -8.69 14.74 1.57
C PRO A 164 -9.28 14.92 0.18
N TYR A 165 -10.61 15.04 0.06
CA TYR A 165 -11.30 15.27 -1.21
C TYR A 165 -10.95 16.63 -1.82
N ASP A 166 -10.91 17.68 -0.99
CA ASP A 166 -10.55 19.04 -1.42
C ASP A 166 -9.04 19.16 -1.66
N MET A 167 -8.22 18.61 -0.76
CA MET A 167 -6.77 18.54 -0.92
C MET A 167 -6.38 17.86 -2.23
N ALA A 168 -7.06 16.76 -2.58
CA ALA A 168 -6.79 16.05 -3.82
C ALA A 168 -7.04 16.89 -5.07
N ARG A 169 -7.87 17.95 -4.99
CA ARG A 169 -8.21 18.86 -6.10
C ARG A 169 -7.38 20.16 -6.10
N ASP A 170 -6.48 20.32 -5.14
CA ASP A 170 -5.55 21.44 -5.06
C ASP A 170 -4.20 21.01 -5.63
N GLU A 171 -3.87 21.45 -6.85
CA GLU A 171 -2.60 21.12 -7.52
C GLU A 171 -1.36 21.58 -6.76
N SER A 172 -1.48 22.61 -5.90
CA SER A 172 -0.35 23.06 -5.08
C SER A 172 -0.03 22.10 -3.93
N LYS A 173 -1.03 21.33 -3.48
CA LYS A 173 -0.91 20.33 -2.41
C LYS A 173 -0.74 18.92 -2.97
N TYR A 174 -1.33 18.61 -4.11
CA TYR A 174 -1.29 17.31 -4.73
C TYR A 174 -1.10 17.41 -6.26
N PRO A 175 0.15 17.54 -6.73
CA PRO A 175 0.48 17.54 -8.15
C PRO A 175 0.34 16.13 -8.76
N PHE A 176 -0.90 15.68 -8.94
CA PHE A 176 -1.29 14.29 -9.20
C PHE A 176 -0.52 13.64 -10.35
N GLU A 177 -0.53 14.24 -11.55
CA GLU A 177 0.10 13.64 -12.73
C GLU A 177 1.61 13.41 -12.53
N ARG A 178 2.27 14.34 -11.83
CA ARG A 178 3.70 14.24 -11.52
C ARG A 178 3.99 13.11 -10.54
N ILE A 179 3.15 12.95 -9.51
CA ILE A 179 3.29 11.90 -8.50
C ILE A 179 2.99 10.53 -9.11
N VAL A 180 1.92 10.41 -9.91
CA VAL A 180 1.58 9.15 -10.60
C VAL A 180 2.66 8.76 -11.60
N ALA A 181 3.22 9.71 -12.36
CA ALA A 181 4.34 9.42 -13.26
C ALA A 181 5.58 8.88 -12.50
N ALA A 182 5.88 9.44 -11.32
CA ALA A 182 6.95 8.92 -10.46
C ALA A 182 6.63 7.50 -9.95
N ALA A 183 5.38 7.24 -9.57
CA ALA A 183 4.93 5.92 -9.13
C ALA A 183 4.98 4.87 -10.24
N GLU A 184 4.57 5.22 -11.45
CA GLU A 184 4.65 4.36 -12.64
C GLU A 184 6.10 4.02 -12.99
N LEU A 185 6.98 5.01 -13.01
CA LEU A 185 8.42 4.83 -13.24
C LEU A 185 9.06 3.94 -12.17
N ALA A 186 8.72 4.16 -10.90
CA ALA A 186 9.22 3.40 -9.77
C ALA A 186 8.81 1.93 -9.88
N SER A 187 7.52 1.68 -10.07
CA SER A 187 6.92 0.35 -9.98
C SER A 187 6.92 -0.43 -11.29
N GLY A 188 7.27 0.17 -12.43
CA GLY A 188 7.47 -0.52 -13.71
C GLY A 188 8.72 -1.40 -13.78
N LEU A 189 9.66 -1.24 -12.83
CA LEU A 189 10.88 -2.04 -12.66
C LEU A 189 11.87 -2.07 -13.84
N GLU A 190 11.62 -1.33 -14.91
CA GLU A 190 12.58 -1.16 -16.01
C GLU A 190 13.95 -0.69 -15.46
N SER A 191 15.02 -1.37 -15.86
CA SER A 191 16.39 -1.10 -15.37
C SER A 191 16.90 0.27 -15.83
N SER A 192 16.47 0.71 -17.02
CA SER A 192 16.79 2.02 -17.61
C SER A 192 16.22 3.20 -16.83
N ALA A 193 15.27 2.99 -15.93
CA ALA A 193 14.66 4.04 -15.11
C ALA A 193 15.56 4.54 -13.97
N LEU A 194 16.61 3.79 -13.60
CA LEU A 194 17.42 4.08 -12.41
C LEU A 194 18.02 5.50 -12.40
N PRO A 195 18.64 6.01 -13.49
CA PRO A 195 19.17 7.38 -13.50
C PRO A 195 18.09 8.44 -13.27
N GLN A 196 16.89 8.23 -13.81
CA GLN A 196 15.76 9.14 -13.62
C GLN A 196 15.24 9.08 -12.18
N LEU A 197 15.15 7.88 -11.58
CA LEU A 197 14.76 7.74 -10.17
C LEU A 197 15.76 8.44 -9.24
N VAL A 198 17.06 8.32 -9.47
CA VAL A 198 18.08 9.05 -8.70
C VAL A 198 17.87 10.56 -8.79
N LYS A 199 17.57 11.09 -10.00
CA LYS A 199 17.24 12.51 -10.17
C LYS A 199 15.97 12.93 -9.42
N LEU A 200 14.94 12.07 -9.39
CA LEU A 200 13.68 12.37 -8.71
C LEU A 200 13.81 12.42 -7.19
N LEU A 201 14.90 11.92 -6.59
CA LEU A 201 15.22 12.15 -5.17
C LEU A 201 15.48 13.63 -4.84
N GLU A 202 15.64 14.49 -5.84
CA GLU A 202 15.85 15.94 -5.66
C GLU A 202 14.58 16.76 -5.97
N ASP A 203 13.45 16.12 -6.28
CA ASP A 203 12.21 16.83 -6.61
C ASP A 203 11.68 17.63 -5.40
N GLY A 204 11.04 18.78 -5.66
CA GLY A 204 10.46 19.63 -4.62
C GLY A 204 9.30 18.99 -3.84
N ASP A 205 8.59 18.03 -4.42
CA ASP A 205 7.47 17.33 -3.77
C ASP A 205 7.94 16.03 -3.09
N SER A 206 7.59 15.85 -1.81
CA SER A 206 8.01 14.68 -1.03
C SER A 206 7.46 13.35 -1.53
N ALA A 207 6.28 13.33 -2.16
CA ALA A 207 5.71 12.11 -2.69
C ALA A 207 6.46 11.64 -3.95
N VAL A 208 6.97 12.57 -4.76
CA VAL A 208 7.86 12.24 -5.89
C VAL A 208 9.16 11.63 -5.37
N ARG A 209 9.79 12.25 -4.36
CA ARG A 209 10.99 11.71 -3.73
C ARG A 209 10.76 10.35 -3.06
N TYR A 210 9.58 10.16 -2.46
CA TYR A 210 9.17 8.88 -1.86
C TYR A 210 9.13 7.77 -2.92
N TRP A 211 8.44 8.00 -4.03
CA TRP A 211 8.38 7.03 -5.13
C TRP A 211 9.75 6.78 -5.76
N ALA A 212 10.61 7.81 -5.85
CA ALA A 212 11.98 7.68 -6.31
C ALA A 212 12.79 6.71 -5.42
N ALA A 213 12.80 6.95 -4.10
CA ALA A 213 13.48 6.08 -3.14
C ALA A 213 12.91 4.66 -3.17
N LEU A 214 11.59 4.54 -3.29
CA LEU A 214 10.89 3.26 -3.32
C LEU A 214 11.20 2.47 -4.60
N GLY A 215 11.26 3.14 -5.75
CA GLY A 215 11.67 2.54 -7.02
C GLY A 215 13.10 2.00 -7.00
N ILE A 216 14.00 2.66 -6.26
CA ILE A 216 15.37 2.17 -6.04
C ILE A 216 15.34 0.92 -5.15
N LEU A 217 14.60 0.94 -4.03
CA LEU A 217 14.41 -0.22 -3.16
C LEU A 217 13.85 -1.44 -3.93
N MET A 218 12.83 -1.23 -4.76
CA MET A 218 12.16 -2.27 -5.54
C MET A 218 13.08 -3.00 -6.52
N ARG A 219 14.14 -2.34 -6.99
CA ARG A 219 15.13 -2.91 -7.93
C ARG A 219 16.27 -3.66 -7.22
N GLY A 220 16.26 -3.70 -5.89
CA GLY A 220 17.14 -4.54 -5.10
C GLY A 220 18.60 -4.08 -5.06
N GLN A 221 19.49 -5.05 -4.87
CA GLN A 221 20.87 -4.82 -4.44
C GLN A 221 21.68 -3.91 -5.37
N ASP A 222 21.62 -4.15 -6.68
CA ASP A 222 22.43 -3.42 -7.65
C ASP A 222 22.01 -1.95 -7.74
N ALA A 223 20.70 -1.69 -7.76
CA ALA A 223 20.16 -0.33 -7.81
C ALA A 223 20.47 0.44 -6.52
N VAL A 224 20.31 -0.18 -5.35
CA VAL A 224 20.65 0.43 -4.06
C VAL A 224 22.14 0.73 -3.97
N SER A 225 22.99 -0.21 -4.39
CA SER A 225 24.45 -0.02 -4.38
C SER A 225 24.87 1.14 -5.29
N ALA A 226 24.32 1.21 -6.51
CA ALA A 226 24.57 2.30 -7.44
C ALA A 226 24.06 3.67 -6.94
N SER A 227 23.03 3.67 -6.10
CA SER A 227 22.36 4.89 -5.60
C SER A 227 22.73 5.21 -4.15
N ALA A 228 23.72 4.54 -3.57
CA ALA A 228 23.96 4.53 -2.13
C ALA A 228 24.29 5.92 -1.56
N ALA A 229 24.95 6.79 -2.34
CA ALA A 229 25.22 8.16 -1.91
C ALA A 229 23.94 9.01 -1.83
N ALA A 230 23.07 8.92 -2.85
CA ALA A 230 21.80 9.63 -2.88
C ALA A 230 20.85 9.14 -1.79
N LEU A 231 20.77 7.82 -1.55
CA LEU A 231 19.98 7.26 -0.45
C LEU A 231 20.51 7.68 0.92
N ARG A 232 21.83 7.76 1.12
CA ARG A 232 22.41 8.27 2.38
C ARG A 232 22.05 9.74 2.61
N ALA A 233 21.98 10.56 1.55
CA ALA A 233 21.51 11.93 1.66
C ALA A 233 20.01 11.97 2.04
N ALA A 234 19.19 11.11 1.45
CA ALA A 234 17.76 11.00 1.71
C ALA A 234 17.40 10.56 3.15
N LEU A 235 18.34 10.01 3.93
CA LEU A 235 18.14 9.79 5.38
C LEU A 235 17.86 11.08 6.17
N LYS A 236 18.23 12.24 5.59
CA LYS A 236 18.03 13.57 6.16
C LYS A 236 16.89 14.35 5.48
N ASP A 237 16.07 13.68 4.67
CA ASP A 237 14.95 14.32 3.98
C ASP A 237 13.95 14.94 4.97
N ALA A 238 13.29 16.03 4.58
CA ALA A 238 12.25 16.65 5.40
C ALA A 238 11.02 15.75 5.60
N SER A 239 10.71 14.87 4.64
CA SER A 239 9.61 13.91 4.76
C SER A 239 10.07 12.64 5.49
N PRO A 240 9.41 12.24 6.59
CA PRO A 240 9.73 11.01 7.29
C PRO A 240 9.52 9.77 6.41
N HIS A 241 8.58 9.81 5.45
CA HIS A 241 8.34 8.67 4.56
C HIS A 241 9.49 8.47 3.55
N VAL A 242 10.12 9.55 3.07
CA VAL A 242 11.33 9.46 2.24
C VAL A 242 12.49 8.88 3.06
N ARG A 243 12.68 9.37 4.29
CA ARG A 243 13.70 8.87 5.22
C ARG A 243 13.54 7.36 5.49
N ILE A 244 12.31 6.92 5.74
CA ILE A 244 11.99 5.50 6.02
C ILE A 244 12.35 4.60 4.84
N VAL A 245 11.94 4.95 3.62
CA VAL A 245 12.21 4.12 2.45
C VAL A 245 13.70 4.10 2.12
N ALA A 246 14.39 5.24 2.23
CA ALA A 246 15.84 5.30 2.06
C ALA A 246 16.57 4.44 3.10
N ALA A 247 16.14 4.48 4.35
CA ALA A 247 16.67 3.65 5.42
C ALA A 247 16.41 2.16 5.18
N GLN A 248 15.20 1.78 4.78
CA GLN A 248 14.89 0.39 4.43
C GLN A 248 15.78 -0.10 3.29
N ALA A 249 15.93 0.68 2.21
CA ALA A 249 16.82 0.34 1.10
C ALA A 249 18.26 0.09 1.54
N LEU A 250 18.83 1.03 2.30
CA LEU A 250 20.20 0.93 2.79
C LEU A 250 20.40 -0.22 3.78
N ALA A 251 19.46 -0.46 4.69
CA ALA A 251 19.54 -1.57 5.63
C ALA A 251 19.36 -2.93 4.93
N GLN A 252 18.47 -3.01 3.94
CA GLN A 252 18.16 -4.26 3.26
C GLN A 252 19.23 -4.66 2.24
N TYR A 253 19.83 -3.69 1.55
CA TYR A 253 20.70 -3.96 0.39
C TYR A 253 22.01 -3.18 0.38
N GLY A 254 22.17 -2.17 1.23
CA GLY A 254 23.37 -1.36 1.30
C GLY A 254 24.57 -2.08 1.92
N SER A 255 25.70 -1.38 1.93
CA SER A 255 26.94 -1.83 2.58
C SER A 255 26.81 -1.87 4.11
N GLN A 256 27.68 -2.64 4.77
CA GLN A 256 27.61 -2.84 6.23
C GLN A 256 27.68 -1.54 7.03
N ASP A 257 28.44 -0.54 6.56
CA ASP A 257 28.54 0.79 7.17
C ASP A 257 27.24 1.60 7.08
N ALA A 258 26.36 1.28 6.12
CA ALA A 258 25.07 1.96 5.95
C ALA A 258 23.97 1.39 6.88
N LEU A 259 24.15 0.17 7.40
CA LEU A 259 23.15 -0.51 8.21
C LEU A 259 22.83 0.25 9.51
N SER A 260 23.86 0.63 10.27
CA SER A 260 23.65 1.30 11.56
C SER A 260 22.96 2.67 11.43
N PRO A 261 23.37 3.57 10.52
CA PRO A 261 22.64 4.83 10.27
C PRO A 261 21.20 4.63 9.80
N ALA A 262 20.96 3.62 8.95
CA ALA A 262 19.62 3.30 8.48
C ALA A 262 18.72 2.81 9.63
N LEU A 263 19.20 1.87 10.45
CA LEU A 263 18.46 1.39 11.62
C LEU A 263 18.23 2.48 12.66
N ALA A 264 19.17 3.41 12.85
CA ALA A 264 19.00 4.58 13.71
C ALA A 264 17.85 5.47 13.21
N THR A 265 17.78 5.71 11.89
CA THR A 265 16.70 6.49 11.27
C THR A 265 15.33 5.82 11.47
N LEU A 266 15.23 4.51 11.24
CA LEU A 266 13.99 3.77 11.48
C LEU A 266 13.58 3.78 12.96
N SER A 267 14.56 3.66 13.87
CA SER A 267 14.34 3.71 15.32
C SER A 267 13.83 5.05 15.81
N GLU A 268 14.32 6.15 15.22
CA GLU A 268 13.87 7.51 15.52
C GLU A 268 12.40 7.74 15.11
N LEU A 269 11.98 7.12 14.00
CA LEU A 269 10.65 7.32 13.40
C LEU A 269 9.60 6.32 13.90
N ALA A 270 10.01 5.24 14.57
CA ALA A 270 9.12 4.20 15.09
C ALA A 270 8.19 4.63 16.25
N PRO A 271 8.56 5.56 17.17
CA PRO A 271 7.69 5.96 18.27
C PRO A 271 6.45 6.75 17.80
N PRO A 272 5.22 6.25 18.01
CA PRO A 272 4.00 6.93 17.58
C PRO A 272 3.69 8.21 18.36
N GLN A 273 4.19 8.36 19.60
CA GLN A 273 3.98 9.57 20.41
C GLN A 273 4.57 10.80 19.75
N THR A 274 5.74 10.65 19.13
CA THR A 274 6.50 11.74 18.52
C THR A 274 6.15 11.90 17.04
N ASN A 275 5.96 10.79 16.32
CA ASN A 275 5.85 10.81 14.86
C ASN A 275 4.42 10.59 14.34
N GLY A 276 3.47 10.25 15.22
CA GLY A 276 2.11 9.86 14.85
C GLY A 276 2.02 8.43 14.30
N VAL A 277 0.81 7.89 14.30
CA VAL A 277 0.57 6.47 14.02
C VAL A 277 1.02 6.03 12.61
N PHE A 278 0.86 6.85 11.58
CA PHE A 278 1.20 6.47 10.20
C PHE A 278 2.70 6.39 9.92
N VAL A 279 3.48 7.31 10.50
CA VAL A 279 4.93 7.30 10.38
C VAL A 279 5.50 6.13 11.18
N ALA A 280 5.00 5.92 12.40
CA ALA A 280 5.37 4.79 13.24
C ALA A 280 5.08 3.45 12.55
N MET A 281 3.89 3.28 11.99
CA MET A 281 3.55 2.09 11.20
C MET A 281 4.52 1.89 10.03
N SER A 282 4.77 2.93 9.23
CA SER A 282 5.69 2.85 8.09
C SER A 282 7.11 2.44 8.51
N ALA A 283 7.62 3.02 9.61
CA ALA A 283 8.94 2.70 10.14
C ALA A 283 9.01 1.27 10.70
N LEU A 284 7.98 0.83 11.44
CA LEU A 284 7.91 -0.51 11.99
C LEU A 284 7.74 -1.57 10.90
N SER A 285 6.93 -1.33 9.86
CA SER A 285 6.83 -2.23 8.70
C SER A 285 8.16 -2.34 7.96
N ALA A 286 8.93 -1.25 7.83
CA ALA A 286 10.28 -1.32 7.28
C ALA A 286 11.22 -2.15 8.18
N ILE A 287 11.14 -2.00 9.51
CA ILE A 287 11.89 -2.82 10.47
C ILE A 287 11.52 -4.30 10.36
N GLU A 288 10.23 -4.63 10.28
CA GLU A 288 9.72 -5.99 10.11
C GLU A 288 10.25 -6.63 8.82
N ALA A 289 10.21 -5.90 7.71
CA ALA A 289 10.71 -6.35 6.41
C ALA A 289 12.22 -6.67 6.40
N LEU A 290 13.01 -6.06 7.29
CA LEU A 290 14.44 -6.33 7.42
C LEU A 290 14.75 -7.67 8.11
N GLY A 291 13.79 -8.24 8.85
CA GLY A 291 13.93 -9.52 9.55
C GLY A 291 15.21 -9.57 10.40
N PRO A 292 16.11 -10.57 10.23
CA PRO A 292 17.34 -10.67 11.01
C PRO A 292 18.26 -9.44 10.96
N LYS A 293 18.20 -8.63 9.90
CA LYS A 293 19.03 -7.41 9.80
C LYS A 293 18.62 -6.32 10.80
N ALA A 294 17.40 -6.38 11.33
CA ALA A 294 16.91 -5.47 12.38
C ALA A 294 17.18 -5.98 13.81
N ALA A 295 17.96 -7.04 14.00
CA ALA A 295 18.18 -7.66 15.32
C ALA A 295 18.64 -6.66 16.39
N SER A 296 19.50 -5.69 16.04
CA SER A 296 20.04 -4.71 17.00
C SER A 296 19.00 -3.71 17.54
N VAL A 297 17.89 -3.50 16.82
CA VAL A 297 16.83 -2.57 17.25
C VAL A 297 15.63 -3.28 17.87
N ARG A 298 15.60 -4.62 17.85
CA ARG A 298 14.48 -5.43 18.35
C ARG A 298 14.12 -5.15 19.81
N GLU A 299 15.11 -5.00 20.68
CA GLU A 299 14.89 -4.66 22.09
C GLU A 299 14.39 -3.23 22.30
N MET A 300 14.75 -2.30 21.41
CA MET A 300 14.17 -0.96 21.42
C MET A 300 12.70 -1.03 21.01
N VAL A 301 12.37 -1.75 19.93
CA VAL A 301 10.98 -1.95 19.48
C VAL A 301 10.12 -2.57 20.57
N ARG A 302 10.63 -3.58 21.29
CA ARG A 302 9.92 -4.23 22.42
C ARG A 302 9.54 -3.25 23.52
N LYS A 303 10.34 -2.21 23.75
CA LYS A 303 10.15 -1.21 24.81
C LYS A 303 9.36 0.01 24.36
N LEU A 304 8.96 0.08 23.08
CA LEU A 304 8.12 1.17 22.59
C LEU A 304 6.77 1.13 23.31
N ASP A 305 6.35 2.29 23.80
CA ASP A 305 4.94 2.48 24.11
C ASP A 305 4.18 2.56 22.76
N PRO A 306 3.18 1.70 22.52
CA PRO A 306 2.45 1.70 21.25
C PRO A 306 1.42 2.84 21.13
N GLN A 307 1.19 3.63 22.18
CA GLN A 307 0.18 4.68 22.18
C GLN A 307 0.66 5.96 21.50
N GLY A 308 -0.20 6.67 20.78
CA GLY A 308 0.16 7.97 20.20
C GLY A 308 -1.01 8.68 19.56
N PRO A 309 -0.80 9.90 19.04
CA PRO A 309 -1.82 10.61 18.29
C PRO A 309 -2.32 9.74 17.12
N SER A 310 -3.63 9.51 17.12
CA SER A 310 -4.32 8.70 16.13
C SER A 310 -5.59 9.43 15.70
N PRO A 311 -5.85 9.56 14.38
CA PRO A 311 -7.03 10.26 13.89
C PRO A 311 -8.32 9.47 14.15
N ASP A 312 -8.22 8.14 14.37
CA ASP A 312 -9.37 7.26 14.61
C ASP A 312 -8.95 6.03 15.43
N ALA A 313 -9.82 5.56 16.32
CA ALA A 313 -9.53 4.41 17.19
C ALA A 313 -9.20 3.12 16.42
N ARG A 314 -9.61 2.99 15.15
CA ARG A 314 -9.28 1.86 14.28
C ARG A 314 -7.78 1.62 14.12
N PHE A 315 -6.95 2.66 14.27
CA PHE A 315 -5.50 2.55 14.08
C PHE A 315 -4.76 2.10 15.33
N ASN A 316 -5.42 2.12 16.50
CA ASN A 316 -4.77 1.92 17.79
C ASN A 316 -4.25 0.48 18.00
N SER A 317 -4.73 -0.48 17.21
CA SER A 317 -4.27 -1.87 17.24
C SER A 317 -3.08 -2.16 16.33
N TYR A 318 -2.77 -1.30 15.36
CA TYR A 318 -1.79 -1.60 14.30
C TYR A 318 -0.35 -1.52 14.79
N VAL A 319 0.03 -0.47 15.52
CA VAL A 319 1.37 -0.38 16.12
C VAL A 319 1.65 -1.54 17.11
N PRO A 320 0.75 -1.89 18.04
CA PRO A 320 0.91 -3.09 18.87
C PRO A 320 1.16 -4.37 18.07
N ARG A 321 0.43 -4.58 16.97
CA ARG A 321 0.60 -5.76 16.10
C ARG A 321 1.96 -5.80 15.43
N LEU A 322 2.42 -4.67 14.89
CA LEU A 322 3.75 -4.58 14.27
C LEU A 322 4.85 -4.84 15.31
N ILE A 323 4.74 -4.30 16.52
CA ILE A 323 5.67 -4.59 17.62
C ILE A 323 5.68 -6.10 17.91
N ALA A 324 4.50 -6.71 18.09
CA ALA A 324 4.35 -8.14 18.35
C ALA A 324 4.98 -9.01 17.24
N ASN A 325 4.76 -8.67 15.96
CA ASN A 325 5.35 -9.39 14.84
C ASN A 325 6.89 -9.31 14.85
N ILE A 326 7.45 -8.12 15.11
CA ILE A 326 8.91 -7.89 15.16
C ILE A 326 9.55 -8.60 16.36
N THR A 327 8.90 -8.57 17.52
CA THR A 327 9.44 -9.13 18.77
C THR A 327 9.11 -10.61 18.96
N GLY A 328 8.19 -11.16 18.18
CA GLY A 328 7.66 -12.52 18.35
C GLY A 328 6.86 -12.69 19.65
N GLU A 329 6.48 -11.60 20.31
CA GLU A 329 5.65 -11.63 21.51
C GLU A 329 4.17 -11.66 21.13
N PRO A 330 3.30 -12.35 21.89
CA PRO A 330 1.87 -12.30 21.64
C PRO A 330 1.35 -10.87 21.83
N ASN A 331 0.41 -10.46 20.97
CA ASN A 331 -0.27 -9.17 21.06
C ASN A 331 -0.75 -8.92 22.51
N ALA A 332 -0.32 -7.80 23.11
CA ALA A 332 -0.99 -7.31 24.30
C ALA A 332 -2.48 -7.11 23.94
N PRO A 333 -3.43 -7.60 24.75
CA PRO A 333 -4.85 -7.43 24.44
C PRO A 333 -5.14 -5.96 24.25
N ALA A 334 -5.86 -5.61 23.17
CA ALA A 334 -6.28 -4.25 22.94
C ALA A 334 -6.95 -3.72 24.22
N PRO A 335 -6.61 -2.51 24.70
CA PRO A 335 -7.29 -1.94 25.85
C PRO A 335 -8.78 -1.96 25.54
N ALA A 336 -9.58 -2.55 26.43
CA ALA A 336 -11.01 -2.69 26.25
C ALA A 336 -11.58 -1.32 25.87
N GLY A 337 -11.90 -1.14 24.59
CA GLY A 337 -12.58 0.07 24.14
C GLY A 337 -13.82 0.18 24.99
N LYS A 338 -14.02 1.34 25.65
CA LYS A 338 -15.20 1.60 26.48
C LYS A 338 -16.40 1.12 25.71
N GLY A 339 -16.91 -0.06 26.08
CA GLY A 339 -18.01 -0.68 25.38
C GLY A 339 -19.13 0.33 25.39
N LYS A 340 -19.66 0.68 24.21
CA LYS A 340 -21.01 1.25 24.16
C LYS A 340 -21.87 0.26 24.92
N ALA A 341 -22.31 0.66 26.12
CA ALA A 341 -23.24 -0.11 26.93
C ALA A 341 -24.38 -0.50 25.99
N ARG A 342 -24.47 -1.79 25.66
CA ARG A 342 -25.67 -2.32 25.03
C ARG A 342 -26.77 -2.12 26.07
N GLY A 343 -27.55 -1.05 25.89
CA GLY A 343 -28.70 -0.77 26.71
C GLY A 343 -29.58 -2.02 26.75
N ASN A 344 -29.76 -2.56 27.96
CA ASN A 344 -30.74 -3.59 28.26
C ASN A 344 -32.10 -3.11 27.75
N ARG A 345 -32.55 -3.61 26.60
CA ARG A 345 -33.98 -3.61 26.25
C ARG A 345 -34.63 -4.68 27.11
N ASN A 346 -35.01 -4.27 28.32
CA ASN A 346 -35.94 -5.02 29.14
C ASN A 346 -37.21 -5.26 28.33
N LYS A 347 -37.56 -6.55 28.20
CA LYS A 347 -38.90 -6.98 27.83
C LYS A 347 -39.87 -6.46 28.90
N GLN A 348 -40.68 -5.47 28.57
CA GLN A 348 -41.97 -5.31 29.23
C GLN A 348 -43.03 -5.89 28.30
N LYS A 349 -43.54 -7.06 28.71
CA LYS A 349 -44.87 -7.54 28.35
C LYS A 349 -45.87 -6.59 28.99
N GLN A 350 -46.76 -6.01 28.19
CA GLN A 350 -48.18 -5.88 28.51
C GLN A 350 -48.97 -6.19 27.24
#